data_AF-A0A2V9M9Y6-F1
#
_entry.id   AF-A0A2V9M9Y6-F1
#
_cell.length_a   1.000
_cell.length_b   1.000
_cell.length_c   1.000
_cell.angle_alpha   90.00
_cell.angle_beta   90.00
_cell.angle_gamma   90.00
#
_symmetry.space_group_name_H-M   'P 1'
#
loop_
_entity.id
_entity.type
_entity.pdbx_description
1 polymer ?
#
loop_
_entity_poly.entity_id
_entity_poly.type
_entity_poly.pdbx_seq_one_letter_code
_entity_poly.pdbx_strand_id
1 'polypeptide(L)'
;MIILDEAICRNYSDSSRREWLETNGLGSFASGTVSGANTRRYHGLLVASLQPPVQRFVLISKLEETILVGDQRRELSSNQYRFVVHPQGHRFIKQFRLDPFPRWTYEVDGISLQKSIFMVHGENTTVIRYELLNLTPHQFAVLAVRPLVAFRDYHSLTSENSSIRHRLEAEEPGLLRICPYEGLPELQLHHNGIGFTVNPDWYRRFEYLEELDRGLDYCEDLFAYGYLSYELSSKKRLAYLVATLKEKPSLSPNEVDEMESRERVRRQKVVAGISPTDEFAQQLALSGDSFLVNRSDGGSSVIAGYHWFGEWGRDTMVSLPGLTLVTGRSELTRRILSSFLNFCDQGMLPNRFPEGHGQPEFNSVDPTLWLFHVVREYLDATQDVAFVREEAFPKMHEIIHYHRHGTRFNIHMDETDGLLFAGSKGDQLTWMDVKIGDWVVTPRHGKPVEINALWYNALRVMEELCRRFEKTKEEAQYRQIADRVQQNFNQIFWNAADQCLFDCIDGDQQDRKIRP
;
A
#
# COMPACT_ATOMS: atom_id res chain seq x y z
N MET A 1 -11.07 11.99 -10.82
CA MET A 1 -11.96 10.83 -11.11
C MET A 1 -11.43 10.10 -12.34
N ILE A 2 -11.26 8.77 -12.30
CA ILE A 2 -10.77 8.00 -13.46
C ILE A 2 -11.96 7.33 -14.16
N ILE A 3 -12.07 7.52 -15.48
CA ILE A 3 -13.06 6.88 -16.35
C ILE A 3 -12.33 6.35 -17.58
N LEU A 4 -12.52 5.06 -17.87
CA LEU A 4 -12.03 4.42 -19.08
C LEU A 4 -13.21 3.94 -19.91
N ASP A 5 -13.18 4.23 -21.20
CA ASP A 5 -14.26 3.91 -22.12
C ASP A 5 -14.14 2.48 -22.68
N GLU A 6 -15.10 2.14 -23.54
CA GLU A 6 -15.21 0.85 -24.19
C GLU A 6 -13.98 0.49 -25.03
N ALA A 7 -13.35 1.46 -25.69
CA ALA A 7 -12.21 1.23 -26.56
C ALA A 7 -10.99 0.75 -25.76
N ILE A 8 -10.74 1.38 -24.61
CA ILE A 8 -9.69 0.96 -23.68
C ILE A 8 -10.08 -0.36 -23.00
N CYS A 9 -11.29 -0.44 -22.43
CA CYS A 9 -11.70 -1.61 -21.64
C CYS A 9 -11.70 -2.91 -22.46
N ARG A 10 -12.16 -2.86 -23.72
CA ARG A 10 -12.23 -4.04 -24.60
C ARG A 10 -10.91 -4.38 -25.30
N ASN A 11 -9.91 -3.50 -25.24
CA ASN A 11 -8.57 -3.84 -25.69
C ASN A 11 -7.80 -4.53 -24.56
N TYR A 12 -7.75 -5.87 -24.57
CA TYR A 12 -7.06 -6.64 -23.55
C TYR A 12 -5.62 -6.20 -23.31
N SER A 13 -4.86 -5.89 -24.35
CA SER A 13 -3.44 -5.48 -24.20
C SER A 13 -3.27 -4.18 -23.42
N ASP A 14 -4.26 -3.28 -23.45
CA ASP A 14 -4.28 -2.04 -22.69
C ASP A 14 -4.94 -2.26 -21.31
N SER A 15 -6.13 -2.85 -21.27
CA SER A 15 -6.89 -3.02 -20.02
C SER A 15 -6.27 -4.01 -19.03
N SER A 16 -5.42 -4.94 -19.46
CA SER A 16 -4.63 -5.82 -18.58
C SER A 16 -3.41 -5.16 -17.94
N ARG A 17 -2.98 -3.98 -18.44
CA ARG A 17 -1.87 -3.20 -17.86
C ARG A 17 -2.34 -2.08 -16.94
N ARG A 18 -3.65 -1.83 -16.89
CA ARG A 18 -4.26 -0.82 -16.03
C ARG A 18 -4.76 -1.48 -14.76
N GLU A 19 -4.09 -1.18 -13.67
CA GLU A 19 -4.38 -1.78 -12.37
C GLU A 19 -5.25 -0.86 -11.50
N TRP A 20 -6.00 -1.47 -10.59
CA TRP A 20 -6.73 -0.78 -9.53
C TRP A 20 -6.33 -1.35 -8.17
N LEU A 21 -6.47 -0.55 -7.13
CA LEU A 21 -6.12 -0.90 -5.75
C LEU A 21 -7.19 -0.36 -4.80
N GLU A 22 -7.63 -1.21 -3.88
CA GLU A 22 -8.47 -0.88 -2.75
C GLU A 22 -7.78 -1.38 -1.48
N THR A 23 -7.69 -0.56 -0.44
CA THR A 23 -7.02 -0.92 0.82
C THR A 23 -7.96 -0.72 2.00
N ASN A 24 -7.66 -1.37 3.12
CA ASN A 24 -8.50 -1.31 4.33
C ASN A 24 -7.78 -0.69 5.53
N GLY A 25 -6.58 -0.13 5.36
CA GLY A 25 -5.79 0.43 6.46
C GLY A 25 -5.20 -0.61 7.43
N LEU A 26 -5.20 -1.91 7.09
CA LEU A 26 -4.52 -2.98 7.84
C LEU A 26 -3.32 -3.55 7.09
N GLY A 27 -2.88 -2.92 5.99
CA GLY A 27 -1.94 -3.51 5.05
C GLY A 27 -2.53 -4.58 4.14
N SER A 28 -3.80 -4.92 4.31
CA SER A 28 -4.57 -5.76 3.39
C SER A 28 -5.09 -4.92 2.22
N PHE A 29 -5.34 -5.61 1.11
CA PHE A 29 -5.79 -4.96 -0.10
C PHE A 29 -6.60 -5.89 -1.01
N ALA A 30 -7.32 -5.29 -1.94
CA ALA A 30 -7.88 -5.91 -3.12
C ALA A 30 -7.30 -5.19 -4.34
N SER A 31 -6.85 -5.94 -5.34
CA SER A 31 -6.22 -5.38 -6.53
C SER A 31 -6.32 -6.33 -7.71
N GLY A 32 -6.35 -5.77 -8.91
CA GLY A 32 -6.38 -6.50 -10.16
C GLY A 32 -6.31 -5.52 -11.33
N THR A 33 -6.66 -6.01 -12.52
CA THR A 33 -6.65 -5.19 -13.74
C THR A 33 -8.06 -4.76 -14.15
N VAL A 34 -8.14 -3.75 -15.02
CA VAL A 34 -9.40 -3.31 -15.64
C VAL A 34 -10.02 -4.43 -16.48
N SER A 35 -9.21 -5.28 -17.11
CA SER A 35 -9.69 -6.44 -17.90
C SER A 35 -10.35 -7.55 -17.07
N GLY A 36 -10.11 -7.56 -15.75
CA GLY A 36 -10.51 -8.63 -14.84
C GLY A 36 -9.56 -9.84 -14.80
N ALA A 37 -8.52 -9.87 -15.63
CA ALA A 37 -7.45 -10.87 -15.54
C ALA A 37 -6.41 -10.45 -14.49
N ASN A 38 -5.96 -11.40 -13.67
CA ASN A 38 -4.81 -11.20 -12.81
C ASN A 38 -3.53 -11.31 -13.65
N THR A 39 -2.62 -10.36 -13.50
CA THR A 39 -1.33 -10.34 -14.22
C THR A 39 -0.13 -10.42 -13.28
N ARG A 40 -0.35 -10.28 -11.97
CA ARG A 40 0.64 -10.42 -10.89
C ARG A 40 0.25 -11.50 -9.91
N ARG A 41 1.24 -12.10 -9.23
CA ARG A 41 0.99 -13.02 -8.09
C ARG A 41 0.31 -12.33 -6.91
N TYR A 42 0.39 -11.01 -6.86
CA TYR A 42 -0.17 -10.17 -5.81
C TYR A 42 -1.61 -9.74 -6.07
N HIS A 43 -2.16 -9.95 -7.27
CA HIS A 43 -3.56 -9.63 -7.53
C HIS A 43 -4.49 -10.59 -6.79
N GLY A 44 -5.59 -10.04 -6.27
CA GLY A 44 -6.48 -10.74 -5.35
C GLY A 44 -7.66 -9.85 -4.97
N LEU A 45 -8.83 -10.45 -4.74
CA LEU A 45 -9.99 -9.74 -4.18
C LEU A 45 -9.96 -9.64 -2.66
N LEU A 46 -9.22 -10.52 -2.00
CA LEU A 46 -8.89 -10.38 -0.58
C LEU A 46 -7.47 -10.87 -0.35
N VAL A 47 -6.53 -9.93 -0.33
CA VAL A 47 -5.16 -10.15 0.14
C VAL A 47 -5.10 -9.67 1.59
N ALA A 48 -5.20 -10.60 2.54
CA ALA A 48 -5.38 -10.31 3.95
C ALA A 48 -4.04 -10.32 4.69
N SER A 49 -3.70 -9.21 5.34
CA SER A 49 -2.69 -9.16 6.39
C SER A 49 -3.22 -9.83 7.65
N LEU A 50 -2.54 -10.89 8.08
CA LEU A 50 -2.87 -11.63 9.30
C LEU A 50 -2.19 -11.03 10.54
N GLN A 51 -1.13 -10.25 10.33
CA GLN A 51 -0.46 -9.45 11.34
C GLN A 51 -0.25 -8.03 10.81
N PRO A 52 -1.26 -7.14 10.90
CA PRO A 52 -1.21 -5.81 10.32
C PRO A 52 0.08 -5.03 10.63
N PRO A 53 0.79 -4.50 9.61
CA PRO A 53 0.42 -4.46 8.18
C PRO A 53 1.04 -5.56 7.30
N VAL A 54 1.68 -6.58 7.88
CA VAL A 54 2.51 -7.60 7.21
C VAL A 54 1.86 -8.99 7.23
N GLN A 55 2.60 -10.04 6.84
CA GLN A 55 2.11 -11.43 6.81
C GLN A 55 0.82 -11.56 5.96
N ARG A 56 0.96 -11.27 4.67
CA ARG A 56 -0.18 -11.15 3.76
C ARG A 56 -0.42 -12.45 3.02
N PHE A 57 -1.69 -12.85 2.92
CA PHE A 57 -2.13 -14.04 2.22
C PHE A 57 -3.15 -13.68 1.15
N VAL A 58 -2.99 -14.22 -0.06
CA VAL A 58 -4.03 -14.14 -1.09
C VAL A 58 -5.07 -15.21 -0.77
N LEU A 59 -6.26 -14.81 -0.32
CA LEU A 59 -7.33 -15.73 0.07
C LEU A 59 -8.27 -15.99 -1.11
N ILE A 60 -8.85 -14.92 -1.65
CA ILE A 60 -9.67 -14.95 -2.87
C ILE A 60 -8.86 -14.30 -3.98
N SER A 61 -8.48 -15.09 -4.98
CA SER A 61 -7.72 -14.60 -6.14
C SER A 61 -8.61 -13.77 -7.07
N LYS A 62 -9.74 -14.35 -7.50
CA LYS A 62 -10.73 -13.67 -8.34
C LYS A 62 -12.07 -14.40 -8.32
N LEU A 63 -13.01 -13.92 -9.14
CA LEU A 63 -14.27 -14.60 -9.41
C LEU A 63 -14.31 -15.02 -10.88
N GLU A 64 -14.96 -16.15 -11.15
CA GLU A 64 -15.41 -16.56 -12.47
C GLU A 64 -16.92 -16.32 -12.56
N GLU A 65 -17.31 -15.25 -13.26
CA GLU A 65 -18.71 -14.87 -13.44
C GLU A 65 -19.25 -15.36 -14.77
N THR A 66 -20.46 -15.92 -14.74
CA THR A 66 -21.24 -16.27 -15.93
C THR A 66 -22.64 -15.68 -15.78
N ILE A 67 -23.13 -14.97 -16.80
CA ILE A 67 -24.52 -14.52 -16.87
C ILE A 67 -25.29 -15.38 -17.89
N LEU A 68 -26.50 -15.76 -17.52
CA LEU A 68 -27.47 -16.44 -18.38
C LEU A 68 -28.63 -15.50 -18.67
N VAL A 69 -28.88 -15.22 -19.95
CA VAL A 69 -29.98 -14.38 -20.43
C VAL A 69 -30.80 -15.19 -21.43
N GLY A 70 -31.99 -15.63 -21.02
CA GLY A 70 -32.70 -16.71 -21.73
C GLY A 70 -31.81 -17.96 -21.80
N ASP A 71 -31.56 -18.46 -23.01
CA ASP A 71 -30.69 -19.62 -23.26
C ASP A 71 -29.22 -19.24 -23.53
N GLN A 72 -28.88 -17.95 -23.52
CA GLN A 72 -27.53 -17.49 -23.83
C GLN A 72 -26.67 -17.47 -22.57
N ARG A 73 -25.58 -18.25 -22.58
CA ARG A 73 -24.56 -18.27 -21.53
C ARG A 73 -23.38 -17.39 -21.94
N ARG A 74 -22.99 -16.42 -21.09
CA ARG A 74 -21.87 -15.50 -21.33
C ARG A 74 -20.95 -15.44 -20.12
N GLU A 75 -19.66 -15.65 -20.35
CA GLU A 75 -18.62 -15.58 -19.32
C GLU A 75 -18.07 -14.14 -19.25
N LEU A 76 -18.15 -13.52 -18.08
CA LEU A 76 -17.79 -12.12 -17.87
C LEU A 76 -16.38 -11.92 -17.29
N SER A 77 -15.75 -13.01 -16.84
CA SER A 77 -14.37 -13.04 -16.39
C SER A 77 -13.38 -13.01 -17.56
N SER A 78 -12.13 -12.60 -17.29
CA SER A 78 -11.01 -12.80 -18.21
C SER A 78 -9.85 -13.48 -17.48
N ASN A 79 -9.11 -14.35 -18.18
CA ASN A 79 -7.86 -14.92 -17.67
C ASN A 79 -6.83 -15.05 -18.79
N GLN A 80 -5.57 -14.91 -18.40
CA GLN A 80 -4.45 -15.31 -19.24
C GLN A 80 -4.13 -16.79 -19.00
N TYR A 81 -4.10 -17.56 -20.07
CA TYR A 81 -3.51 -18.88 -20.16
C TYR A 81 -2.42 -18.88 -21.22
N ARG A 82 -1.65 -19.97 -21.30
CA ARG A 82 -0.62 -20.12 -22.31
C ARG A 82 -1.18 -19.88 -23.72
N PHE A 83 -0.71 -18.81 -24.35
CA PHE A 83 -1.09 -18.36 -25.71
C PHE A 83 -2.54 -17.91 -25.91
N VAL A 84 -3.38 -17.84 -24.87
CA VAL A 84 -4.81 -17.53 -25.04
C VAL A 84 -5.38 -16.77 -23.86
N VAL A 85 -6.26 -15.82 -24.16
CA VAL A 85 -7.13 -15.20 -23.15
C VAL A 85 -8.48 -15.92 -23.17
N HIS A 86 -8.83 -16.57 -22.08
CA HIS A 86 -10.10 -17.27 -21.93
C HIS A 86 -10.56 -17.31 -20.47
N PRO A 87 -11.83 -17.05 -20.15
CA PRO A 87 -12.81 -16.41 -21.03
C PRO A 87 -12.40 -15.00 -21.46
N GLN A 88 -13.18 -14.37 -22.34
CA GLN A 88 -12.88 -13.05 -22.91
C GLN A 88 -13.87 -11.98 -22.43
N GLY A 89 -14.22 -12.02 -21.15
CA GLY A 89 -15.25 -11.16 -20.57
C GLY A 89 -14.95 -9.67 -20.66
N HIS A 90 -13.68 -9.29 -20.79
CA HIS A 90 -13.27 -7.91 -21.07
C HIS A 90 -13.97 -7.30 -22.30
N ARG A 91 -14.36 -8.12 -23.27
CA ARG A 91 -15.10 -7.69 -24.47
C ARG A 91 -16.51 -7.17 -24.16
N PHE A 92 -17.05 -7.46 -22.99
CA PHE A 92 -18.36 -6.98 -22.57
C PHE A 92 -18.28 -5.72 -21.71
N ILE A 93 -17.09 -5.30 -21.28
CA ILE A 93 -16.91 -4.09 -20.47
C ILE A 93 -17.14 -2.88 -21.37
N LYS A 94 -18.18 -2.12 -21.06
CA LYS A 94 -18.51 -0.83 -21.70
C LYS A 94 -17.72 0.31 -21.07
N GLN A 95 -17.50 0.25 -19.77
CA GLN A 95 -16.85 1.31 -19.02
C GLN A 95 -16.23 0.76 -17.73
N PHE A 96 -15.09 1.32 -17.36
CA PHE A 96 -14.52 1.22 -16.02
C PHE A 96 -14.47 2.61 -15.38
N ARG A 97 -14.78 2.70 -14.09
CA ARG A 97 -14.62 3.91 -13.29
C ARG A 97 -13.91 3.59 -11.98
N LEU A 98 -13.05 4.49 -11.53
CA LEU A 98 -12.52 4.51 -10.17
C LEU A 98 -13.00 5.79 -9.50
N ASP A 99 -14.16 5.70 -8.85
CA ASP A 99 -14.76 6.79 -8.07
C ASP A 99 -15.98 6.30 -7.26
N PRO A 100 -15.98 6.40 -5.92
CA PRO A 100 -14.77 6.30 -5.11
C PRO A 100 -14.16 4.89 -5.23
N PHE A 101 -14.92 3.90 -5.70
CA PHE A 101 -14.55 2.49 -5.80
C PHE A 101 -14.39 2.06 -7.26
N PRO A 102 -13.61 0.99 -7.54
CA PRO A 102 -13.55 0.39 -8.86
C PRO A 102 -14.92 -0.18 -9.25
N ARG A 103 -15.40 0.23 -10.42
CA ARG A 103 -16.70 -0.13 -10.99
C ARG A 103 -16.57 -0.49 -12.45
N TRP A 104 -17.22 -1.57 -12.86
CA TRP A 104 -17.33 -2.01 -14.23
C TRP A 104 -18.78 -2.00 -14.66
N THR A 105 -19.08 -1.45 -15.83
CA THR A 105 -20.37 -1.62 -16.49
C THR A 105 -20.21 -2.58 -17.64
N TYR A 106 -20.88 -3.72 -17.57
CA TYR A 106 -20.96 -4.72 -18.62
C TYR A 106 -22.24 -4.52 -19.44
N GLU A 107 -22.17 -4.70 -20.76
CA GLU A 107 -23.32 -4.75 -21.65
C GLU A 107 -23.34 -6.11 -22.37
N VAL A 108 -24.37 -6.92 -22.11
CA VAL A 108 -24.42 -8.31 -22.53
C VAL A 108 -25.85 -8.69 -22.90
N ASP A 109 -26.10 -9.03 -24.16
CA ASP A 109 -27.41 -9.50 -24.64
C ASP A 109 -28.60 -8.61 -24.18
N GLY A 110 -28.40 -7.28 -24.18
CA GLY A 110 -29.39 -6.28 -23.74
C GLY A 110 -29.47 -6.05 -22.22
N ILE A 111 -28.64 -6.74 -21.44
CA ILE A 111 -28.46 -6.54 -19.99
C ILE A 111 -27.31 -5.57 -19.74
N SER A 112 -27.56 -4.54 -18.93
CA SER A 112 -26.52 -3.66 -18.39
C SER A 112 -26.27 -4.03 -16.93
N LEU A 113 -25.09 -4.56 -16.61
CA LEU A 113 -24.74 -5.04 -15.27
C LEU A 113 -23.56 -4.25 -14.73
N GLN A 114 -23.71 -3.63 -13.55
CA GLN A 114 -22.61 -2.98 -12.86
C GLN A 114 -22.00 -3.91 -11.82
N LYS A 115 -20.69 -4.11 -11.86
CA LYS A 115 -19.91 -4.71 -10.76
C LYS A 115 -19.20 -3.60 -9.99
N SER A 116 -19.19 -3.64 -8.67
CA SER A 116 -18.36 -2.78 -7.82
C SER A 116 -17.62 -3.59 -6.76
N ILE A 117 -16.44 -3.11 -6.37
CA ILE A 117 -15.61 -3.75 -5.34
C ILE A 117 -15.12 -2.68 -4.38
N PHE A 118 -15.25 -2.90 -3.07
CA PHE A 118 -14.62 -2.05 -2.06
C PHE A 118 -14.21 -2.88 -0.84
N MET A 119 -13.28 -2.35 -0.05
CA MET A 119 -12.91 -2.93 1.24
C MET A 119 -13.48 -2.14 2.40
N VAL A 120 -13.82 -2.84 3.49
CA VAL A 120 -14.26 -2.19 4.74
C VAL A 120 -13.02 -1.75 5.52
N HIS A 121 -12.87 -0.44 5.74
CA HIS A 121 -11.74 0.09 6.51
C HIS A 121 -11.68 -0.51 7.93
N GLY A 122 -10.50 -0.96 8.34
CA GLY A 122 -10.24 -1.61 9.63
C GLY A 122 -10.66 -3.09 9.69
N GLU A 123 -11.11 -3.71 8.59
CA GLU A 123 -11.50 -5.12 8.57
C GLU A 123 -10.94 -5.85 7.34
N ASN A 124 -10.48 -7.09 7.52
CA ASN A 124 -10.16 -8.00 6.42
C ASN A 124 -11.45 -8.49 5.73
N THR A 125 -12.14 -7.55 5.08
CA THR A 125 -13.46 -7.70 4.48
C THR A 125 -13.48 -7.02 3.11
N THR A 126 -13.73 -7.78 2.05
CA THR A 126 -14.01 -7.23 0.71
C THR A 126 -15.47 -7.47 0.35
N VAL A 127 -16.12 -6.43 -0.16
CA VAL A 127 -17.50 -6.48 -0.65
C VAL A 127 -17.48 -6.39 -2.17
N ILE A 128 -18.10 -7.36 -2.84
CA ILE A 128 -18.35 -7.37 -4.28
C ILE A 128 -19.86 -7.25 -4.49
N ARG A 129 -20.29 -6.26 -5.28
CA ARG A 129 -21.70 -6.06 -5.62
C ARG A 129 -21.92 -6.16 -7.12
N TYR A 130 -23.11 -6.64 -7.47
CA TYR A 130 -23.64 -6.62 -8.81
C TYR A 130 -25.00 -5.92 -8.79
N GLU A 131 -25.20 -5.00 -9.72
CA GLU A 131 -26.43 -4.23 -9.85
C GLU A 131 -26.91 -4.25 -11.30
N LEU A 132 -28.14 -4.71 -11.50
CA LEU A 132 -28.81 -4.62 -12.79
C LEU A 132 -29.21 -3.15 -13.04
N LEU A 133 -28.70 -2.59 -14.13
CA LEU A 133 -29.00 -1.23 -14.60
C LEU A 133 -30.09 -1.26 -15.69
N ASN A 134 -30.68 -0.09 -15.97
CA ASN A 134 -31.64 0.13 -17.07
C ASN A 134 -32.81 -0.88 -17.07
N LEU A 135 -33.50 -0.99 -15.93
CA LEU A 135 -34.52 -2.01 -15.68
C LEU A 135 -35.65 -1.98 -16.73
N THR A 136 -35.92 -3.12 -17.35
CA THR A 136 -37.16 -3.35 -18.13
C THR A 136 -38.06 -4.38 -17.45
N PRO A 137 -39.41 -4.30 -17.58
CA PRO A 137 -40.33 -5.17 -16.84
C PRO A 137 -40.13 -6.68 -17.06
N HIS A 138 -39.62 -7.07 -18.24
CA HIS A 138 -39.44 -8.47 -18.64
C HIS A 138 -37.98 -8.95 -18.55
N GLN A 139 -37.09 -8.12 -17.99
CA GLN A 139 -35.67 -8.45 -17.86
C GLN A 139 -35.45 -9.49 -16.77
N PHE A 140 -34.85 -10.60 -17.14
CA PHE A 140 -34.43 -11.65 -16.22
C PHE A 140 -33.08 -12.20 -16.66
N ALA A 141 -32.18 -12.36 -15.70
CA ALA A 141 -30.91 -13.03 -15.90
C ALA A 141 -30.54 -13.83 -14.66
N VAL A 142 -29.79 -14.91 -14.83
CA VAL A 142 -29.15 -15.63 -13.73
C VAL A 142 -27.67 -15.35 -13.76
N LEU A 143 -27.12 -14.83 -12.67
CA LEU A 143 -25.69 -14.64 -12.49
C LEU A 143 -25.15 -15.81 -11.67
N ALA A 144 -24.21 -16.55 -12.22
CA ALA A 144 -23.43 -17.56 -11.52
C ALA A 144 -22.05 -16.97 -11.17
N VAL A 145 -21.68 -16.98 -9.89
CA VAL A 145 -20.40 -16.45 -9.38
C VAL A 145 -19.63 -17.56 -8.70
N ARG A 146 -18.45 -17.88 -9.24
CA ARG A 146 -17.54 -18.89 -8.69
C ARG A 146 -16.31 -18.22 -8.08
N PRO A 147 -16.15 -18.24 -6.74
CA PRO A 147 -14.92 -17.77 -6.11
C PRO A 147 -13.76 -18.70 -6.41
N LEU A 148 -12.64 -18.14 -6.89
CA LEU A 148 -11.36 -18.85 -7.01
C LEU A 148 -10.50 -18.55 -5.78
N VAL A 149 -10.21 -19.61 -5.04
CA VAL A 149 -9.55 -19.63 -3.75
C VAL A 149 -8.08 -19.96 -3.95
N ALA A 150 -7.19 -19.14 -3.39
CA ALA A 150 -5.74 -19.34 -3.47
C ALA A 150 -5.18 -19.85 -2.13
N PHE A 151 -5.49 -19.16 -1.03
CA PHE A 151 -5.05 -19.48 0.34
C PHE A 151 -3.54 -19.77 0.45
N ARG A 152 -2.76 -18.78 0.03
CA ARG A 152 -1.29 -18.86 0.00
C ARG A 152 -0.65 -17.56 0.41
N ASP A 153 0.60 -17.66 0.83
CA ASP A 153 1.46 -16.50 1.04
C ASP A 153 1.53 -15.65 -0.23
N TYR A 154 1.48 -14.32 -0.08
CA TYR A 154 1.39 -13.41 -1.22
C TYR A 154 2.66 -13.36 -2.09
N HIS A 155 3.82 -13.74 -1.55
CA HIS A 155 5.06 -13.89 -2.33
C HIS A 155 5.18 -15.25 -3.00
N SER A 156 4.29 -16.20 -2.75
CA SER A 156 4.32 -17.54 -3.35
C SER A 156 3.22 -17.73 -4.39
N LEU A 157 3.31 -18.79 -5.18
CA LEU A 157 2.21 -19.31 -6.01
C LEU A 157 1.82 -20.71 -5.53
N THR A 158 0.58 -21.10 -5.79
CA THR A 158 0.12 -22.45 -5.48
C THR A 158 -0.11 -23.29 -6.74
N SER A 159 -0.06 -24.60 -6.57
CA SER A 159 -0.38 -25.57 -7.61
C SER A 159 -1.31 -26.62 -7.03
N GLU A 160 -2.00 -27.34 -7.90
CA GLU A 160 -2.90 -28.43 -7.49
C GLU A 160 -2.16 -29.40 -6.56
N ASN A 161 -2.78 -29.67 -5.41
CA ASN A 161 -2.22 -30.52 -4.39
C ASN A 161 -3.34 -31.28 -3.64
N SER A 162 -2.94 -32.34 -2.94
CA SER A 162 -3.86 -33.22 -2.19
C SER A 162 -4.17 -32.72 -0.77
N SER A 163 -3.48 -31.68 -0.30
CA SER A 163 -3.63 -31.16 1.07
C SER A 163 -4.86 -30.28 1.23
N ILE A 164 -5.43 -29.79 0.12
CA ILE A 164 -6.61 -28.93 0.16
C ILE A 164 -7.85 -29.70 0.64
N ARG A 165 -8.62 -29.07 1.53
CA ARG A 165 -9.93 -29.59 1.94
C ARG A 165 -10.95 -29.29 0.85
N HIS A 166 -11.46 -30.33 0.21
CA HIS A 166 -12.46 -30.23 -0.88
C HIS A 166 -13.88 -29.90 -0.41
N ARG A 167 -14.16 -29.98 0.90
CA ARG A 167 -15.49 -29.70 1.47
C ARG A 167 -15.50 -28.33 2.14
N LEU A 168 -16.66 -27.68 2.10
CA LEU A 168 -16.94 -26.51 2.94
C LEU A 168 -16.90 -26.93 4.42
N GLU A 169 -16.52 -25.99 5.29
CA GLU A 169 -16.66 -26.17 6.74
C GLU A 169 -18.14 -26.06 7.14
N ALA A 170 -18.88 -25.12 6.51
CA ALA A 170 -20.33 -25.00 6.66
C ALA A 170 -20.99 -24.35 5.43
N GLU A 171 -22.25 -24.71 5.21
CA GLU A 171 -23.16 -24.08 4.25
C GLU A 171 -24.46 -23.74 5.00
N GLU A 172 -24.66 -22.45 5.26
CA GLU A 172 -25.82 -21.89 5.95
C GLU A 172 -26.56 -20.93 5.01
N PRO A 173 -27.85 -20.62 5.26
CA PRO A 173 -28.57 -19.63 4.47
C PRO A 173 -27.84 -18.27 4.42
N GLY A 174 -27.29 -17.94 3.27
CA GLY A 174 -26.57 -16.69 3.01
C GLY A 174 -25.11 -16.65 3.49
N LEU A 175 -24.54 -17.78 3.92
CA LEU A 175 -23.17 -17.87 4.43
C LEU A 175 -22.51 -19.20 4.05
N LEU A 176 -21.33 -19.13 3.44
CA LEU A 176 -20.42 -20.27 3.30
C LEU A 176 -19.19 -20.05 4.18
N ARG A 177 -18.72 -21.10 4.87
CA ARG A 177 -17.47 -21.10 5.62
C ARG A 177 -16.44 -22.01 4.95
N ILE A 178 -15.26 -21.49 4.68
CA ILE A 178 -14.17 -22.24 4.04
C ILE A 178 -12.88 -22.17 4.86
N CYS A 179 -12.22 -23.32 4.99
CA CYS A 179 -10.87 -23.44 5.55
C CYS A 179 -10.08 -24.45 4.70
N PRO A 180 -9.50 -24.02 3.56
CA PRO A 180 -8.87 -24.93 2.60
C PRO A 180 -7.67 -25.69 3.15
N TYR A 181 -6.92 -25.10 4.10
CA TYR A 181 -5.74 -25.71 4.69
C TYR A 181 -5.75 -25.56 6.21
N GLU A 182 -5.24 -26.59 6.90
CA GLU A 182 -5.10 -26.58 8.35
C GLU A 182 -4.12 -25.49 8.82
N GLY A 183 -4.43 -24.83 9.94
CA GLY A 183 -3.61 -23.76 10.50
C GLY A 183 -3.77 -22.38 9.84
N LEU A 184 -4.54 -22.28 8.75
CA LEU A 184 -4.93 -21.02 8.13
C LEU A 184 -6.30 -20.54 8.65
N PRO A 185 -6.60 -19.22 8.60
CA PRO A 185 -7.86 -18.69 9.12
C PRO A 185 -9.06 -19.16 8.30
N GLU A 186 -10.20 -19.36 8.97
CA GLU A 186 -11.48 -19.57 8.29
C GLU A 186 -11.93 -18.29 7.56
N LEU A 187 -12.36 -18.43 6.31
CA LEU A 187 -12.98 -17.35 5.54
C LEU A 187 -14.49 -17.55 5.47
N GLN A 188 -15.23 -16.49 5.78
CA GLN A 188 -16.67 -16.40 5.58
C GLN A 188 -17.00 -15.72 4.26
N LEU A 189 -17.91 -16.32 3.49
CA LEU A 189 -18.47 -15.80 2.24
C LEU A 189 -19.98 -15.54 2.43
N HIS A 190 -20.34 -14.31 2.76
CA HIS A 190 -21.75 -13.90 2.89
C HIS A 190 -22.35 -13.54 1.54
N HIS A 191 -23.59 -13.95 1.27
CA HIS A 191 -24.25 -13.72 -0.02
C HIS A 191 -25.78 -13.65 0.09
N ASN A 192 -26.41 -13.03 -0.91
CA ASN A 192 -27.87 -13.12 -1.13
C ASN A 192 -28.25 -14.02 -2.32
N GLY A 193 -27.35 -14.91 -2.74
CA GLY A 193 -27.64 -15.91 -3.77
C GLY A 193 -28.80 -16.84 -3.39
N ILE A 194 -29.53 -17.31 -4.41
CA ILE A 194 -30.66 -18.23 -4.27
C ILE A 194 -30.24 -19.68 -4.01
N GLY A 195 -28.95 -20.00 -4.21
CA GLY A 195 -28.40 -21.31 -3.93
C GLY A 195 -26.91 -21.39 -4.26
N PHE A 196 -26.25 -22.38 -3.68
CA PHE A 196 -24.88 -22.76 -3.98
C PHE A 196 -24.85 -24.13 -4.67
N THR A 197 -24.13 -24.25 -5.78
CA THR A 197 -23.89 -25.54 -6.43
C THR A 197 -22.48 -26.00 -6.10
N VAL A 198 -22.38 -27.04 -5.28
CA VAL A 198 -21.13 -27.70 -4.93
C VAL A 198 -20.53 -28.36 -6.17
N ASN A 199 -19.34 -27.92 -6.57
CA ASN A 199 -18.58 -28.47 -7.68
C ASN A 199 -17.08 -28.18 -7.45
N PRO A 200 -16.44 -28.95 -6.54
CA PRO A 200 -15.06 -28.74 -6.17
C PRO A 200 -14.11 -29.14 -7.29
N ASP A 201 -13.31 -28.21 -7.81
CA ASP A 201 -12.34 -28.49 -8.87
C ASP A 201 -11.16 -27.50 -8.87
N TRP A 202 -10.04 -27.94 -9.44
CA TRP A 202 -8.85 -27.13 -9.68
C TRP A 202 -8.90 -26.51 -11.08
N TYR A 203 -8.78 -25.19 -11.13
CA TYR A 203 -8.58 -24.41 -12.33
C TYR A 203 -7.08 -24.25 -12.54
N ARG A 204 -6.56 -24.71 -13.68
CA ARG A 204 -5.12 -24.95 -13.83
C ARG A 204 -4.46 -23.96 -14.78
N ARG A 205 -3.18 -23.64 -14.50
CA ARG A 205 -2.24 -22.93 -15.39
C ARG A 205 -2.60 -21.49 -15.75
N PHE A 206 -3.16 -20.73 -14.81
CA PHE A 206 -3.23 -19.27 -14.99
C PHE A 206 -1.81 -18.71 -15.18
N GLU A 207 -1.62 -17.74 -16.07
CA GLU A 207 -0.32 -17.09 -16.31
C GLU A 207 -0.32 -15.61 -15.87
N TYR A 208 0.65 -15.24 -15.03
CA TYR A 208 0.85 -13.88 -14.54
C TYR A 208 2.00 -13.21 -15.31
N LEU A 209 1.66 -12.53 -16.41
CA LEU A 209 2.64 -12.02 -17.37
C LEU A 209 3.60 -10.98 -16.78
N GLU A 210 3.18 -10.20 -15.79
CA GLU A 210 4.06 -9.24 -15.12
C GLU A 210 5.12 -9.95 -14.24
N GLU A 211 4.82 -11.14 -13.71
CA GLU A 211 5.81 -11.95 -13.00
C GLU A 211 6.77 -12.65 -13.98
N LEU A 212 6.26 -13.09 -15.13
CA LEU A 212 7.08 -13.64 -16.21
C LEU A 212 8.11 -12.61 -16.69
N ASP A 213 7.69 -11.37 -16.95
CA ASP A 213 8.58 -10.27 -17.36
C ASP A 213 9.65 -9.94 -16.30
N ARG A 214 9.34 -10.20 -15.01
CA ARG A 214 10.27 -10.04 -13.89
C ARG A 214 11.18 -11.26 -13.68
N GLY A 215 11.01 -12.33 -14.45
CA GLY A 215 11.77 -13.58 -14.31
C GLY A 215 11.41 -14.39 -13.07
N LEU A 216 10.20 -14.22 -12.53
CA LEU A 216 9.67 -14.94 -11.37
C LEU A 216 8.70 -16.05 -11.80
N ASP A 217 8.31 -16.93 -10.87
CA ASP A 217 7.23 -17.90 -11.16
C ASP A 217 5.94 -17.16 -11.55
N TYR A 218 5.25 -17.68 -12.55
CA TYR A 218 4.12 -16.99 -13.16
C TYR A 218 2.93 -17.91 -13.42
N CYS A 219 3.06 -19.22 -13.18
CA CYS A 219 1.97 -20.18 -13.36
C CYS A 219 1.35 -20.55 -12.02
N GLU A 220 0.03 -20.48 -11.92
CA GLU A 220 -0.72 -20.83 -10.72
C GLU A 220 -1.94 -21.71 -11.05
N ASP A 221 -2.27 -22.63 -10.14
CA ASP A 221 -3.56 -23.31 -10.12
C ASP A 221 -4.41 -22.76 -8.98
N LEU A 222 -5.71 -22.58 -9.18
CA LEU A 222 -6.65 -22.05 -8.19
C LEU A 222 -7.77 -23.04 -7.93
N PHE A 223 -8.24 -23.12 -6.69
CA PHE A 223 -9.31 -24.04 -6.32
C PHE A 223 -10.66 -23.33 -6.28
N ALA A 224 -11.73 -24.03 -6.65
CA ALA A 224 -13.09 -23.56 -6.47
C ALA A 224 -13.93 -24.64 -5.79
N TYR A 225 -14.74 -24.27 -4.80
CA TYR A 225 -15.69 -25.21 -4.16
C TYR A 225 -16.98 -25.41 -4.95
N GLY A 226 -17.32 -24.47 -5.82
CA GLY A 226 -18.62 -24.40 -6.48
C GLY A 226 -18.96 -22.98 -6.93
N TYR A 227 -20.24 -22.72 -7.20
CA TYR A 227 -20.70 -21.39 -7.59
C TYR A 227 -22.03 -21.00 -6.94
N LEU A 228 -22.16 -19.71 -6.64
CA LEU A 228 -23.39 -19.09 -6.16
C LEU A 228 -24.25 -18.67 -7.34
N SER A 229 -25.56 -18.92 -7.27
CA SER A 229 -26.53 -18.47 -8.28
C SER A 229 -27.36 -17.31 -7.76
N TYR A 230 -27.55 -16.28 -8.56
CA TYR A 230 -28.34 -15.09 -8.24
C TYR A 230 -29.38 -14.84 -9.32
N GLU A 231 -30.62 -14.57 -8.94
CA GLU A 231 -31.65 -14.09 -9.86
C GLU A 231 -31.61 -12.57 -9.95
N LEU A 232 -31.41 -12.04 -11.16
CA LEU A 232 -31.43 -10.61 -11.44
C LEU A 232 -32.67 -10.26 -12.25
N SER A 233 -33.47 -9.34 -11.72
CA SER A 233 -34.68 -8.82 -12.37
C SER A 233 -35.02 -7.41 -11.89
N SER A 234 -36.03 -6.79 -12.48
CA SER A 234 -36.58 -5.50 -12.00
C SER A 234 -36.97 -5.50 -10.52
N LYS A 235 -37.34 -6.66 -9.95
CA LYS A 235 -37.68 -6.82 -8.52
C LYS A 235 -36.50 -7.24 -7.65
N LYS A 236 -35.50 -7.92 -8.23
CA LYS A 236 -34.29 -8.40 -7.54
C LYS A 236 -33.07 -7.86 -8.28
N ARG A 237 -32.79 -6.56 -8.14
CA ARG A 237 -31.76 -5.90 -8.96
C ARG A 237 -30.34 -6.04 -8.39
N LEU A 238 -30.20 -6.47 -7.14
CA LEU A 238 -28.92 -6.48 -6.41
C LEU A 238 -28.48 -7.90 -6.07
N ALA A 239 -27.21 -8.20 -6.32
CA ALA A 239 -26.50 -9.37 -5.81
C ALA A 239 -25.22 -8.92 -5.09
N TYR A 240 -24.83 -9.63 -4.03
CA TYR A 240 -23.57 -9.37 -3.34
C TYR A 240 -22.86 -10.66 -2.94
N LEU A 241 -21.55 -10.53 -2.78
CA LEU A 241 -20.66 -11.46 -2.10
C LEU A 241 -19.73 -10.67 -1.19
N VAL A 242 -19.67 -11.03 0.10
CA VAL A 242 -18.75 -10.42 1.07
C VAL A 242 -17.79 -11.50 1.57
N ALA A 243 -16.50 -11.34 1.27
CA ALA A 243 -15.44 -12.21 1.78
C ALA A 243 -14.82 -11.56 3.02
N THR A 244 -14.85 -12.23 4.17
CA THR A 244 -14.41 -11.68 5.46
C THR A 244 -13.72 -12.71 6.35
N LEU A 245 -12.64 -12.29 7.02
CA LEU A 245 -12.06 -13.04 8.15
C LEU A 245 -12.66 -12.62 9.51
N LYS A 246 -13.44 -11.54 9.54
CA LYS A 246 -14.18 -11.15 10.73
C LYS A 246 -15.44 -12.00 10.83
N GLU A 247 -15.57 -12.71 11.94
CA GLU A 247 -16.76 -13.50 12.23
C GLU A 247 -17.99 -12.59 12.33
N LYS A 248 -19.01 -12.91 11.52
CA LYS A 248 -20.29 -12.20 11.46
C LYS A 248 -21.43 -13.22 11.29
N PRO A 249 -22.63 -12.93 11.81
CA PRO A 249 -23.85 -13.63 11.38
C PRO A 249 -24.15 -13.31 9.91
N SER A 250 -25.11 -14.03 9.32
CA SER A 250 -25.53 -13.77 7.93
C SER A 250 -25.96 -12.32 7.74
N LEU A 251 -25.45 -11.71 6.67
CA LEU A 251 -25.66 -10.29 6.40
C LEU A 251 -26.97 -10.03 5.64
N SER A 252 -27.69 -9.00 6.02
CA SER A 252 -28.79 -8.45 5.22
C SER A 252 -28.29 -7.50 4.13
N PRO A 253 -29.06 -7.28 3.05
CA PRO A 253 -28.72 -6.26 2.04
C PRO A 253 -28.50 -4.86 2.63
N ASN A 254 -29.27 -4.48 3.66
CA ASN A 254 -29.13 -3.17 4.30
C ASN A 254 -27.79 -3.03 5.02
N GLU A 255 -27.31 -4.07 5.69
CA GLU A 255 -25.99 -4.04 6.34
C GLU A 255 -24.85 -3.88 5.32
N VAL A 256 -24.99 -4.47 4.13
CA VAL A 256 -24.03 -4.28 3.02
C VAL A 256 -24.06 -2.84 2.50
N ASP A 257 -25.25 -2.23 2.38
CA ASP A 257 -25.41 -0.82 2.01
C ASP A 257 -24.83 0.13 3.07
N GLU A 258 -24.96 -0.21 4.35
CA GLU A 258 -24.35 0.53 5.46
C GLU A 258 -22.82 0.45 5.43
N MET A 259 -22.24 -0.71 5.09
CA MET A 259 -20.78 -0.85 4.90
C MET A 259 -20.27 0.10 3.81
N GLU A 260 -20.95 0.14 2.65
CA GLU A 260 -20.57 1.05 1.56
C GLU A 260 -20.72 2.52 1.98
N SER A 261 -21.84 2.85 2.62
CA SER A 261 -22.13 4.23 3.06
C SER A 261 -21.10 4.73 4.06
N ARG A 262 -20.67 3.89 5.02
CA ARG A 262 -19.60 4.23 5.97
C ARG A 262 -18.28 4.52 5.27
N GLU A 263 -17.90 3.70 4.29
CA GLU A 263 -16.63 3.90 3.57
C GLU A 263 -16.67 5.16 2.69
N ARG A 264 -17.82 5.46 2.05
CA ARG A 264 -18.01 6.72 1.30
C ARG A 264 -17.86 7.94 2.21
N VAL A 265 -18.51 7.93 3.38
CA VAL A 265 -18.39 9.01 4.37
C VAL A 265 -16.95 9.15 4.87
N ARG A 266 -16.23 8.04 5.07
CA ARG A 266 -14.82 8.07 5.48
C ARG A 266 -13.95 8.76 4.41
N ARG A 267 -14.08 8.38 3.14
CA ARG A 267 -13.33 9.00 2.03
C ARG A 267 -13.67 10.48 1.85
N GLN A 268 -14.93 10.87 2.04
CA GLN A 268 -15.34 12.28 2.05
C GLN A 268 -14.64 13.08 3.15
N LYS A 269 -14.41 12.49 4.34
CA LYS A 269 -13.66 13.15 5.42
C LYS A 269 -12.19 13.38 5.06
N VAL A 270 -11.56 12.47 4.32
CA VAL A 270 -10.15 12.62 3.87
C VAL A 270 -9.97 13.87 3.02
N VAL A 271 -10.95 14.19 2.16
CA VAL A 271 -10.89 15.32 1.24
C VAL A 271 -11.63 16.56 1.74
N ALA A 272 -12.20 16.53 2.95
CA ALA A 272 -13.06 17.60 3.45
C ALA A 272 -12.37 18.97 3.55
N GLY A 273 -11.05 18.98 3.78
CA GLY A 273 -10.23 20.20 3.82
C GLY A 273 -9.71 20.67 2.46
N ILE A 274 -10.03 19.95 1.37
CA ILE A 274 -9.55 20.24 0.02
C ILE A 274 -10.68 20.87 -0.78
N SER A 275 -10.35 21.85 -1.64
CA SER A 275 -11.31 22.50 -2.51
C SER A 275 -12.09 21.47 -3.35
N PRO A 276 -13.44 21.49 -3.36
CA PRO A 276 -14.25 20.61 -4.18
C PRO A 276 -13.98 20.73 -5.69
N THR A 277 -13.42 21.87 -6.11
CA THR A 277 -13.06 22.14 -7.52
C THR A 277 -11.66 21.66 -7.89
N ASP A 278 -10.81 21.33 -6.92
CA ASP A 278 -9.48 20.77 -7.14
C ASP A 278 -9.53 19.24 -7.15
N GLU A 279 -9.99 18.69 -8.27
CA GLU A 279 -10.11 17.23 -8.44
C GLU A 279 -8.76 16.51 -8.33
N PHE A 280 -7.67 17.17 -8.73
CA PHE A 280 -6.34 16.59 -8.70
C PHE A 280 -5.85 16.42 -7.26
N ALA A 281 -5.96 17.46 -6.42
CA ALA A 281 -5.61 17.38 -5.01
C ALA A 281 -6.48 16.37 -4.25
N GLN A 282 -7.78 16.31 -4.54
CA GLN A 282 -8.67 15.29 -3.95
C GLN A 282 -8.23 13.87 -4.30
N GLN A 283 -7.86 13.64 -5.57
CA GLN A 283 -7.40 12.33 -6.02
C GLN A 283 -6.05 11.96 -5.39
N LEU A 284 -5.13 12.90 -5.23
CA LEU A 284 -3.86 12.68 -4.53
C LEU A 284 -4.09 12.34 -3.05
N ALA A 285 -4.98 13.06 -2.36
CA ALA A 285 -5.28 12.79 -0.96
C ALA A 285 -5.93 11.42 -0.74
N LEU A 286 -6.87 11.01 -1.60
CA LEU A 286 -7.47 9.68 -1.57
C LEU A 286 -6.47 8.56 -1.90
N SER A 287 -5.55 8.82 -2.85
CA SER A 287 -4.49 7.87 -3.19
C SER A 287 -3.47 7.73 -2.04
N GLY A 288 -3.10 8.86 -1.40
CA GLY A 288 -2.23 8.89 -0.24
C GLY A 288 -2.83 8.18 0.98
N ASP A 289 -4.14 8.30 1.17
CA ASP A 289 -4.88 7.59 2.24
C ASP A 289 -4.71 6.07 2.16
N SER A 290 -4.52 5.51 0.97
CA SER A 290 -4.34 4.06 0.79
C SER A 290 -3.09 3.50 1.48
N PHE A 291 -2.07 4.31 1.73
CA PHE A 291 -0.79 3.88 2.32
C PHE A 291 -0.76 3.98 3.86
N LEU A 292 -1.75 4.65 4.46
CA LEU A 292 -1.86 4.78 5.92
C LEU A 292 -2.42 3.51 6.54
N VAL A 293 -1.70 2.95 7.50
CA VAL A 293 -2.06 1.67 8.12
C VAL A 293 -2.02 1.70 9.64
N ASN A 294 -2.80 0.81 10.26
CA ASN A 294 -2.73 0.50 11.67
C ASN A 294 -1.98 -0.82 11.87
N ARG A 295 -1.16 -0.85 12.93
CA ARG A 295 -0.36 -2.00 13.33
C ARG A 295 -1.12 -2.81 14.38
N SER A 296 -0.78 -4.10 14.50
CA SER A 296 -1.39 -5.00 15.49
C SER A 296 -1.16 -4.57 16.95
N ASP A 297 -0.10 -3.80 17.21
CA ASP A 297 0.22 -3.27 18.55
C ASP A 297 -0.53 -1.96 18.89
N GLY A 298 -1.47 -1.54 18.04
CA GLY A 298 -2.25 -0.32 18.21
C GLY A 298 -1.57 0.95 17.67
N GLY A 299 -0.34 0.85 17.16
CA GLY A 299 0.33 1.95 16.46
C GLY A 299 -0.23 2.19 15.06
N SER A 300 0.26 3.25 14.42
CA SER A 300 -0.02 3.54 13.00
C SER A 300 1.30 3.75 12.25
N SER A 301 1.26 3.59 10.93
CA SER A 301 2.45 3.72 10.07
C SER A 301 2.07 3.96 8.61
N VAL A 302 3.08 3.98 7.73
CA VAL A 302 2.96 4.12 6.28
C VAL A 302 3.58 2.89 5.61
N ILE A 303 2.82 2.24 4.73
CA ILE A 303 3.39 1.26 3.80
C ILE A 303 4.07 2.00 2.65
N ALA A 304 5.31 1.65 2.34
CA ALA A 304 6.09 2.34 1.30
C ALA A 304 5.52 2.12 -0.12
N GLY A 305 4.83 1.01 -0.35
CA GLY A 305 4.17 0.77 -1.62
C GLY A 305 3.51 -0.61 -1.73
N TYR A 306 2.34 -0.65 -2.33
CA TYR A 306 1.73 -1.90 -2.74
C TYR A 306 2.31 -2.37 -4.08
N HIS A 307 2.46 -3.67 -4.32
CA HIS A 307 1.99 -4.76 -3.44
C HIS A 307 3.03 -5.31 -2.46
N TRP A 308 4.32 -5.12 -2.74
CA TRP A 308 5.40 -5.91 -2.13
C TRP A 308 6.15 -5.25 -0.97
N PHE A 309 5.93 -3.96 -0.69
CA PHE A 309 6.64 -3.30 0.41
C PHE A 309 5.88 -3.41 1.74
N GLY A 310 6.66 -3.43 2.83
CA GLY A 310 6.19 -3.24 4.19
C GLY A 310 6.36 -1.79 4.64
N GLU A 311 6.64 -1.61 5.92
CA GLU A 311 6.93 -0.31 6.53
C GLU A 311 8.41 0.04 6.35
N TRP A 312 8.66 1.23 5.80
CA TRP A 312 10.01 1.76 5.64
C TRP A 312 10.11 3.14 6.31
N GLY A 313 11.12 3.31 7.16
CA GLY A 313 11.30 4.53 7.95
C GLY A 313 11.60 5.74 7.07
N ARG A 314 12.44 5.57 6.05
CA ARG A 314 12.73 6.63 5.06
C ARG A 314 11.45 7.13 4.40
N ASP A 315 10.71 6.22 3.75
CA ASP A 315 9.48 6.53 3.02
C ASP A 315 8.42 7.15 3.94
N THR A 316 8.31 6.64 5.16
CA THR A 316 7.43 7.21 6.19
C THR A 316 7.81 8.67 6.47
N MET A 317 9.06 8.95 6.83
CA MET A 317 9.46 10.31 7.23
C MET A 317 9.41 11.31 6.08
N VAL A 318 9.71 10.89 4.84
CA VAL A 318 9.59 11.76 3.66
C VAL A 318 8.13 12.09 3.35
N SER A 319 7.24 11.10 3.42
CA SER A 319 5.86 11.26 2.97
C SER A 319 4.90 11.78 4.04
N LEU A 320 5.22 11.62 5.33
CA LEU A 320 4.29 11.83 6.43
C LEU A 320 3.64 13.22 6.42
N PRO A 321 4.35 14.36 6.28
CA PRO A 321 3.71 15.68 6.23
C PRO A 321 2.66 15.79 5.12
N GLY A 322 2.96 15.30 3.91
CA GLY A 322 2.04 15.30 2.78
C GLY A 322 0.83 14.40 3.00
N LEU A 323 1.05 13.21 3.58
CA LEU A 323 -0.02 12.26 3.86
C LEU A 323 -0.95 12.73 4.98
N THR A 324 -0.43 13.36 6.04
CA THR A 324 -1.21 13.61 7.26
C THR A 324 -1.39 15.08 7.59
N LEU A 325 -0.36 15.92 7.53
CA LEU A 325 -0.49 17.33 7.93
C LEU A 325 -1.30 18.14 6.92
N VAL A 326 -1.00 18.01 5.62
CA VAL A 326 -1.73 18.71 4.54
C VAL A 326 -3.22 18.33 4.52
N THR A 327 -3.57 17.15 5.00
CA THR A 327 -4.95 16.64 5.06
C THR A 327 -5.63 16.84 6.42
N GLY A 328 -5.01 17.60 7.34
CA GLY A 328 -5.58 17.93 8.65
C GLY A 328 -5.57 16.78 9.66
N ARG A 329 -4.77 15.73 9.44
CA ARG A 329 -4.65 14.53 10.28
C ARG A 329 -3.45 14.62 11.23
N SER A 330 -3.34 15.73 11.95
CA SER A 330 -2.23 15.99 12.90
C SER A 330 -2.09 14.91 13.98
N GLU A 331 -3.19 14.44 14.55
CA GLU A 331 -3.17 13.36 15.56
C GLU A 331 -2.55 12.05 15.05
N LEU A 332 -2.76 11.73 13.76
CA LEU A 332 -2.10 10.59 13.15
C LEU A 332 -0.60 10.82 13.00
N THR A 333 -0.19 12.04 12.62
CA THR A 333 1.22 12.45 12.58
C THR A 333 1.89 12.24 13.92
N ARG A 334 1.28 12.75 15.01
CA ARG A 334 1.80 12.60 16.37
C ARG A 334 1.98 11.13 16.75
N ARG A 335 0.95 10.31 16.53
CA ARG A 335 1.01 8.86 16.84
C ARG A 335 2.13 8.14 16.10
N ILE A 336 2.33 8.44 14.81
CA ILE A 336 3.41 7.86 14.00
C ILE A 336 4.77 8.33 14.53
N LEU A 337 4.94 9.63 14.79
CA LEU A 337 6.17 10.18 15.36
C LEU A 337 6.51 9.55 16.71
N SER A 338 5.58 9.51 17.67
CA SER A 338 5.79 8.85 18.97
C SER A 338 6.22 7.38 18.81
N SER A 339 5.60 6.65 17.86
CA SER A 339 5.97 5.27 17.58
C SER A 339 7.42 5.14 17.12
N PHE A 340 7.86 5.94 16.14
CA PHE A 340 9.24 5.90 15.65
C PHE A 340 10.27 6.37 16.69
N LEU A 341 9.94 7.40 17.47
CA LEU A 341 10.81 7.90 18.55
C LEU A 341 11.10 6.81 19.61
N ASN A 342 10.13 5.93 19.88
CA ASN A 342 10.31 4.80 20.80
C ASN A 342 11.24 3.70 20.26
N PHE A 343 11.40 3.60 18.94
CA PHE A 343 12.35 2.69 18.30
C PHE A 343 13.74 3.30 18.08
N CYS A 344 13.94 4.57 18.42
CA CYS A 344 15.24 5.22 18.25
C CYS A 344 16.29 4.52 19.12
N ASP A 345 17.37 4.09 18.48
CA ASP A 345 18.45 3.36 19.14
C ASP A 345 19.82 3.77 18.56
N GLN A 346 20.77 4.05 19.45
CA GLN A 346 22.09 4.64 19.11
C GLN A 346 21.98 5.83 18.16
N GLY A 347 20.96 6.66 18.36
CA GLY A 347 20.70 7.84 17.55
C GLY A 347 20.22 7.56 16.12
N MET A 348 19.77 6.35 15.80
CA MET A 348 19.20 6.01 14.50
C MET A 348 17.73 5.59 14.62
N LEU A 349 16.95 5.88 13.59
CA LEU A 349 15.62 5.31 13.38
C LEU A 349 15.73 4.01 12.57
N PRO A 350 14.83 3.04 12.78
CA PRO A 350 14.75 1.90 11.90
C PRO A 350 14.41 2.32 10.47
N ASN A 351 15.07 1.71 9.50
CA ASN A 351 14.77 1.88 8.09
C ASN A 351 13.75 0.85 7.60
N ARG A 352 13.82 -0.39 8.07
CA ARG A 352 12.88 -1.46 7.67
C ARG A 352 12.36 -2.19 8.90
N PHE A 353 11.06 -2.47 8.90
CA PHE A 353 10.43 -3.40 9.83
C PHE A 353 10.22 -4.73 9.10
N PRO A 354 10.98 -5.80 9.44
CA PRO A 354 10.82 -7.09 8.79
C PRO A 354 9.42 -7.67 9.01
N GLU A 355 8.99 -8.56 8.10
CA GLU A 355 7.74 -9.30 8.32
C GLU A 355 7.87 -10.24 9.54
N GLY A 356 6.83 -10.30 10.38
CA GLY A 356 6.79 -11.14 11.58
C GLY A 356 7.42 -10.51 12.83
N HIS A 357 8.07 -11.32 13.67
CA HIS A 357 8.71 -10.90 14.93
C HIS A 357 10.19 -10.50 14.77
N GLY A 358 10.60 -10.06 13.58
CA GLY A 358 11.97 -9.61 13.32
C GLY A 358 12.32 -8.32 14.06
N GLN A 359 13.59 -8.15 14.42
CA GLN A 359 14.07 -6.88 14.98
C GLN A 359 14.10 -5.80 13.89
N PRO A 360 13.76 -4.54 14.19
CA PRO A 360 13.87 -3.45 13.23
C PRO A 360 15.30 -3.30 12.71
N GLU A 361 15.46 -3.02 11.41
CA GLU A 361 16.76 -2.88 10.76
C GLU A 361 17.19 -1.42 10.70
N PHE A 362 18.40 -1.11 11.18
CA PHE A 362 18.95 0.25 11.24
C PHE A 362 19.97 0.52 10.13
N ASN A 363 19.65 0.19 8.89
CA ASN A 363 20.58 0.23 7.74
C ASN A 363 20.43 1.49 6.85
N SER A 364 19.96 2.61 7.40
CA SER A 364 19.88 3.88 6.68
C SER A 364 20.28 5.06 7.55
N VAL A 365 20.92 6.07 6.93
CA VAL A 365 21.32 7.33 7.59
C VAL A 365 20.26 8.43 7.51
N ASP A 366 19.41 8.42 6.47
CA ASP A 366 18.46 9.50 6.20
C ASP A 366 17.18 9.56 7.06
N PRO A 367 16.57 8.47 7.60
CA PRO A 367 15.23 8.59 8.17
C PRO A 367 15.25 9.47 9.42
N THR A 368 16.31 9.34 10.19
CA THR A 368 16.58 10.15 11.37
C THR A 368 16.74 11.63 11.05
N LEU A 369 17.33 11.99 9.92
CA LEU A 369 17.49 13.40 9.56
C LEU A 369 16.17 13.99 9.03
N TRP A 370 15.38 13.19 8.30
CA TRP A 370 14.02 13.56 7.92
C TRP A 370 13.09 13.76 9.12
N LEU A 371 13.26 13.00 10.21
CA LEU A 371 12.51 13.19 11.46
C LEU A 371 12.55 14.64 11.95
N PHE A 372 13.70 15.33 11.88
CA PHE A 372 13.80 16.73 12.32
C PHE A 372 12.93 17.65 11.48
N HIS A 373 12.88 17.42 10.17
CA HIS A 373 11.99 18.16 9.27
C HIS A 373 10.52 17.92 9.65
N VAL A 374 10.12 16.65 9.82
CA VAL A 374 8.73 16.31 10.15
C VAL A 374 8.29 16.86 11.50
N VAL A 375 9.15 16.83 12.53
CA VAL A 375 8.84 17.41 13.85
C VAL A 375 8.67 18.93 13.76
N ARG A 376 9.49 19.61 12.96
CA ARG A 376 9.33 21.05 12.71
C ARG A 376 8.01 21.36 11.99
N GLU A 377 7.72 20.67 10.89
CA GLU A 377 6.45 20.84 10.16
C GLU A 377 5.23 20.55 11.05
N TYR A 378 5.33 19.52 11.91
CA TYR A 378 4.30 19.20 12.89
C TYR A 378 4.09 20.33 13.91
N LEU A 379 5.18 20.87 14.47
CA LEU A 379 5.12 21.98 15.42
C LEU A 379 4.52 23.24 14.79
N ASP A 380 4.93 23.57 13.57
CA ASP A 380 4.44 24.73 12.84
C ASP A 380 2.93 24.61 12.57
N ALA A 381 2.48 23.42 12.16
CA ALA A 381 1.08 23.15 11.85
C ALA A 381 0.16 23.08 13.10
N THR A 382 0.65 22.59 14.23
CA THR A 382 -0.20 22.25 15.41
C THR A 382 0.01 23.14 16.62
N GLN A 383 1.20 23.76 16.72
CA GLN A 383 1.67 24.43 17.92
C GLN A 383 1.69 23.53 19.17
N ASP A 384 1.75 22.20 19.02
CA ASP A 384 1.87 21.25 20.13
C ASP A 384 3.30 21.26 20.72
N VAL A 385 3.56 22.33 21.48
CA VAL A 385 4.84 22.55 22.18
C VAL A 385 5.12 21.48 23.22
N ALA A 386 4.08 20.95 23.86
CA ALA A 386 4.22 19.96 24.92
C ALA A 386 4.80 18.64 24.36
N PHE A 387 4.20 18.11 23.29
CA PHE A 387 4.71 16.94 22.60
C PHE A 387 6.17 17.11 22.18
N VAL A 388 6.46 18.23 21.49
CA VAL A 388 7.82 18.45 20.98
C VAL A 388 8.83 18.60 22.12
N ARG A 389 8.49 19.31 23.19
CA ARG A 389 9.39 19.54 24.32
C ARG A 389 9.63 18.28 25.15
N GLU A 390 8.59 17.49 25.41
CA GLU A 390 8.63 16.40 26.38
C GLU A 390 8.98 15.06 25.73
N GLU A 391 8.52 14.81 24.50
CA GLU A 391 8.73 13.53 23.80
C GLU A 391 9.83 13.63 22.72
N ALA A 392 9.71 14.58 21.78
CA ALA A 392 10.58 14.60 20.60
C ALA A 392 11.99 15.18 20.87
N PHE A 393 12.06 16.33 21.54
CA PHE A 393 13.30 17.08 21.74
C PHE A 393 14.39 16.28 22.48
N PRO A 394 14.10 15.52 23.57
CA PRO A 394 15.12 14.69 24.22
C PRO A 394 15.74 13.65 23.29
N LYS A 395 14.90 13.01 22.45
CA LYS A 395 15.35 12.01 21.46
C LYS A 395 16.13 12.65 20.32
N MET A 396 15.70 13.80 19.81
CA MET A 396 16.44 14.56 18.79
C MET A 396 17.81 15.00 19.31
N HIS A 397 17.90 15.39 20.59
CA HIS A 397 19.18 15.71 21.23
C HIS A 397 20.11 14.47 21.32
N GLU A 398 19.58 13.32 21.73
CA GLU A 398 20.30 12.03 21.73
C GLU A 398 20.82 11.68 20.32
N ILE A 399 19.98 11.85 19.30
CA ILE A 399 20.34 11.62 17.90
C ILE A 399 21.54 12.49 17.47
N ILE A 400 21.51 13.80 17.74
CA ILE A 400 22.63 14.69 17.40
C ILE A 400 23.89 14.27 18.16
N HIS A 401 23.77 13.84 19.42
CA HIS A 401 24.92 13.35 20.19
C HIS A 401 25.60 12.17 19.49
N TYR A 402 24.85 11.13 19.11
CA TYR A 402 25.40 9.97 18.40
C TYR A 402 25.98 10.33 17.03
N HIS A 403 25.27 11.16 16.25
CA HIS A 403 25.76 11.61 14.94
C HIS A 403 27.05 12.42 15.05
N ARG A 404 27.30 13.11 16.17
CA ARG A 404 28.54 13.84 16.40
C ARG A 404 29.72 12.95 16.82
N HIS A 405 29.47 11.96 17.66
CA HIS A 405 30.54 11.16 18.28
C HIS A 405 30.76 9.79 17.62
N GLY A 406 29.84 9.39 16.74
CA GLY A 406 29.85 8.10 16.08
C GLY A 406 28.67 7.22 16.46
N THR A 407 28.09 6.59 15.44
CA THR A 407 27.11 5.50 15.58
C THR A 407 27.43 4.37 14.60
N ARG A 408 26.48 3.47 14.36
CA ARG A 408 26.59 2.35 13.42
C ARG A 408 27.04 2.82 12.04
N PHE A 409 27.60 1.88 11.28
CA PHE A 409 28.00 2.08 9.87
C PHE A 409 28.90 3.31 9.64
N ASN A 410 29.79 3.60 10.60
CA ASN A 410 30.73 4.72 10.53
C ASN A 410 30.04 6.07 10.31
N ILE A 411 28.80 6.24 10.80
CA ILE A 411 28.11 7.52 10.74
C ILE A 411 28.64 8.41 11.85
N HIS A 412 29.30 9.52 11.48
CA HIS A 412 29.86 10.48 12.42
C HIS A 412 30.06 11.85 11.78
N MET A 413 30.14 12.89 12.59
CA MET A 413 30.51 14.22 12.16
C MET A 413 32.04 14.30 12.06
N ASP A 414 32.54 14.76 10.92
CA ASP A 414 33.93 15.11 10.77
C ASP A 414 34.24 16.38 11.59
N GLU A 415 35.24 16.31 12.47
CA GLU A 415 35.56 17.42 13.37
C GLU A 415 36.12 18.64 12.64
N THR A 416 36.75 18.43 11.48
CA THR A 416 37.43 19.45 10.69
C THR A 416 36.42 20.36 9.99
N ASP A 417 35.47 19.76 9.27
CA ASP A 417 34.50 20.51 8.48
C ASP A 417 33.06 20.52 9.04
N GLY A 418 32.75 19.66 10.02
CA GLY A 418 31.44 19.54 10.63
C GLY A 418 30.41 18.76 9.79
N LEU A 419 30.79 18.26 8.62
CA LEU A 419 29.92 17.47 7.74
C LEU A 419 29.76 16.04 8.27
N LEU A 420 28.61 15.42 8.00
CA LEU A 420 28.39 14.02 8.29
C LEU A 420 29.04 13.12 7.25
N PHE A 421 29.87 12.23 7.76
CA PHE A 421 30.36 11.04 7.08
C PHE A 421 29.41 9.87 7.36
N ALA A 422 29.15 9.02 6.37
CA ALA A 422 28.30 7.84 6.48
C ALA A 422 28.83 6.68 5.62
N GLY A 423 28.84 5.48 6.19
CA GLY A 423 29.12 4.24 5.48
C GLY A 423 30.60 3.90 5.37
N SER A 424 30.85 2.69 4.90
CA SER A 424 32.15 2.15 4.54
C SER A 424 32.00 1.30 3.28
N LYS A 425 33.11 0.76 2.78
CA LYS A 425 33.09 -0.14 1.62
C LYS A 425 32.14 -1.31 1.88
N GLY A 426 31.10 -1.43 1.05
CA GLY A 426 30.09 -2.49 1.13
C GLY A 426 28.77 -2.07 1.77
N ASP A 427 28.68 -0.86 2.32
CA ASP A 427 27.44 -0.30 2.90
C ASP A 427 26.58 0.43 1.84
N GLN A 428 25.27 0.41 2.05
CA GLN A 428 24.24 1.03 1.20
C GLN A 428 23.23 1.83 2.02
N LEU A 429 23.67 2.95 2.61
CA LEU A 429 22.90 3.67 3.65
C LEU A 429 21.98 4.78 3.14
N THR A 430 22.15 5.23 1.88
CA THR A 430 21.36 6.32 1.30
C THR A 430 20.18 5.78 0.49
N TRP A 431 19.25 6.63 0.06
CA TRP A 431 18.10 6.21 -0.77
C TRP A 431 18.44 5.43 -2.05
N MET A 432 19.64 5.60 -2.61
CA MET A 432 20.15 4.76 -3.70
C MET A 432 20.84 3.49 -3.14
N ASP A 433 20.07 2.56 -2.59
CA ASP A 433 20.56 1.42 -1.78
C ASP A 433 20.59 0.06 -2.49
N VAL A 434 20.56 0.02 -3.82
CA VAL A 434 20.56 -1.26 -4.55
C VAL A 434 21.89 -2.02 -4.35
N LYS A 435 21.77 -3.27 -3.89
CA LYS A 435 22.89 -4.19 -3.66
C LYS A 435 22.59 -5.59 -4.21
N ILE A 436 23.55 -6.17 -4.94
CA ILE A 436 23.46 -7.52 -5.52
C ILE A 436 24.60 -8.37 -4.94
N GLY A 437 24.28 -9.29 -4.03
CA GLY A 437 25.29 -9.99 -3.24
C GLY A 437 26.11 -8.97 -2.42
N ASP A 438 27.42 -8.95 -2.60
CA ASP A 438 28.30 -7.97 -1.95
C ASP A 438 28.52 -6.69 -2.76
N TRP A 439 28.00 -6.62 -4.00
CA TRP A 439 28.20 -5.48 -4.87
C TRP A 439 27.16 -4.39 -4.62
N VAL A 440 27.61 -3.24 -4.12
CA VAL A 440 26.81 -2.01 -4.02
C VAL A 440 26.81 -1.32 -5.38
N VAL A 441 25.64 -1.21 -6.01
CA VAL A 441 25.50 -0.69 -7.38
C VAL A 441 25.75 0.81 -7.43
N THR A 442 25.28 1.52 -6.41
CA THR A 442 25.36 2.98 -6.29
C THR A 442 26.04 3.37 -4.97
N PRO A 443 27.37 3.14 -4.85
CA PRO A 443 28.08 3.45 -3.63
C PRO A 443 28.07 4.95 -3.37
N ARG A 444 27.63 5.34 -2.17
CA ARG A 444 27.57 6.72 -1.68
C ARG A 444 28.04 6.77 -0.22
N HIS A 445 29.17 6.10 0.05
CA HIS A 445 29.89 6.28 1.31
C HIS A 445 30.72 7.55 1.26
N GLY A 446 31.02 8.12 2.42
CA GLY A 446 31.62 9.45 2.52
C GLY A 446 30.61 10.46 3.02
N LYS A 447 30.51 11.61 2.35
CA LYS A 447 29.63 12.73 2.69
C LYS A 447 28.62 12.91 1.55
N PRO A 448 27.47 12.22 1.55
CA PRO A 448 26.43 12.44 0.55
C PRO A 448 25.81 13.83 0.70
N VAL A 449 25.45 14.44 -0.42
CA VAL A 449 24.99 15.84 -0.48
C VAL A 449 23.70 16.09 0.31
N GLU A 450 22.69 15.23 0.14
CA GLU A 450 21.39 15.39 0.79
C GLU A 450 21.45 15.10 2.30
N ILE A 451 22.32 14.16 2.71
CA ILE A 451 22.56 13.87 4.13
C ILE A 451 23.13 15.09 4.83
N ASN A 452 24.06 15.80 4.18
CA ASN A 452 24.66 16.99 4.75
C ASN A 452 23.72 18.22 4.72
N ALA A 453 22.86 18.33 3.71
CA ALA A 453 21.79 19.32 3.71
C ALA A 453 20.77 19.07 4.83
N LEU A 454 20.36 17.81 5.03
CA LEU A 454 19.44 17.41 6.11
C LEU A 454 20.10 17.54 7.49
N TRP A 455 21.41 17.30 7.60
CA TRP A 455 22.19 17.53 8.82
C TRP A 455 22.21 19.01 9.23
N TYR A 456 22.48 19.89 8.27
CA TYR A 456 22.38 21.33 8.48
C TYR A 456 20.97 21.71 8.96
N ASN A 457 19.93 21.19 8.30
CA ASN A 457 18.55 21.41 8.71
C ASN A 457 18.29 20.92 10.15
N ALA A 458 18.74 19.72 10.50
CA ALA A 458 18.58 19.16 11.85
C ALA A 458 19.21 20.05 12.93
N LEU A 459 20.42 20.57 12.68
CA LEU A 459 21.09 21.50 13.60
C LEU A 459 20.34 22.83 13.74
N ARG A 460 19.80 23.38 12.65
CA ARG A 460 18.98 24.60 12.68
C ARG A 460 17.65 24.41 13.39
N VAL A 461 17.00 23.26 13.21
CA VAL A 461 15.81 22.87 13.97
C VAL A 461 16.13 22.83 15.46
N MET A 462 17.25 22.22 15.85
CA MET A 462 17.66 22.15 17.25
C MET A 462 18.02 23.53 17.83
N GLU A 463 18.66 24.41 17.05
CA GLU A 463 18.90 25.81 17.42
C GLU A 463 17.57 26.53 17.73
N GLU A 464 16.60 26.43 16.82
CA GLU A 464 15.28 27.05 16.97
C GLU A 464 14.52 26.53 18.20
N LEU A 465 14.49 25.21 18.40
CA LEU A 465 13.84 24.60 19.56
C LEU A 465 14.55 24.98 20.87
N CYS A 466 15.88 25.03 20.90
CA CYS A 466 16.62 25.49 22.07
C CYS A 466 16.29 26.94 22.43
N ARG A 467 16.19 27.83 21.44
CA ARG A 467 15.76 29.21 21.65
C ARG A 467 14.34 29.26 22.23
N ARG A 468 13.41 28.50 21.64
CA ARG A 468 12.01 28.43 22.11
C ARG A 468 11.87 27.85 23.51
N PHE A 469 12.81 27.01 23.94
CA PHE A 469 12.84 26.36 25.26
C PHE A 469 13.84 27.01 26.23
N GLU A 470 14.35 28.20 25.90
CA GLU A 470 15.26 28.99 26.74
C GLU A 470 16.55 28.23 27.13
N LYS A 471 17.03 27.35 26.25
CA LYS A 471 18.28 26.59 26.38
C LYS A 471 19.45 27.31 25.70
N THR A 472 19.80 28.49 26.23
CA THR A 472 20.75 29.43 25.58
C THR A 472 22.13 28.82 25.29
N LYS A 473 22.63 27.92 26.15
CA LYS A 473 23.94 27.28 25.96
C LYS A 473 23.90 26.30 24.80
N GLU A 474 22.90 25.42 24.76
CA GLU A 474 22.69 24.45 23.70
C GLU A 474 22.35 25.14 22.37
N GLU A 475 21.56 26.22 22.39
CA GLU A 475 21.30 27.06 21.21
C GLU A 475 22.61 27.54 20.58
N ALA A 476 23.52 28.12 21.38
CA ALA A 476 24.80 28.62 20.88
C ALA A 476 25.68 27.50 20.31
N GLN A 477 25.64 26.30 20.91
CA GLN A 477 26.37 25.14 20.42
C GLN A 477 25.83 24.65 19.07
N TYR A 478 24.52 24.48 18.93
CA TYR A 478 23.91 24.05 17.66
C TYR A 478 24.13 25.07 16.55
N ARG A 479 23.99 26.37 16.85
CA ARG A 479 24.28 27.45 15.90
C ARG A 479 25.73 27.39 15.39
N GLN A 480 26.70 27.26 16.29
CA GLN A 480 28.12 27.21 15.91
C GLN A 480 28.41 26.05 14.96
N ILE A 481 27.84 24.87 15.22
CA ILE A 481 28.02 23.69 14.35
C ILE A 481 27.32 23.94 13.01
N ALA A 482 26.08 24.45 13.01
CA ALA A 482 25.32 24.72 11.80
C ALA A 482 26.01 25.75 10.88
N ASP A 483 26.57 26.82 11.45
CA ASP A 483 27.31 27.84 10.70
C ASP A 483 28.56 27.25 10.03
N ARG A 484 29.28 26.37 10.75
CA ARG A 484 30.44 25.65 10.21
C ARG A 484 30.04 24.72 9.06
N VAL A 485 28.97 23.94 9.25
CA VAL A 485 28.41 23.07 8.20
C VAL A 485 28.04 23.88 6.97
N GLN A 486 27.32 25.00 7.13
CA GLN A 486 26.90 25.86 6.03
C GLN A 486 28.09 26.38 5.23
N GLN A 487 29.11 26.90 5.91
CA GLN A 487 30.30 27.43 5.26
C GLN A 487 31.03 26.34 4.46
N ASN A 488 31.31 25.21 5.12
CA ASN A 488 32.10 24.14 4.50
C ASN A 488 31.33 23.38 3.44
N PHE A 489 30.02 23.18 3.61
CA PHE A 489 29.18 22.57 2.58
C PHE A 489 29.27 23.34 1.26
N ASN A 490 29.08 24.67 1.31
CA ASN A 490 29.13 25.51 0.11
C ASN A 490 30.53 25.53 -0.53
N GLN A 491 31.59 25.44 0.27
CA GLN A 491 32.96 25.40 -0.24
C GLN A 491 33.32 24.04 -0.86
N ILE A 492 32.89 22.94 -0.24
CA ILE A 492 33.31 21.58 -0.59
C ILE A 492 32.43 20.99 -1.70
N PHE A 493 31.11 21.19 -1.64
CA PHE A 493 30.18 20.57 -2.59
C PHE A 493 29.99 21.36 -3.89
N TRP A 494 30.30 22.66 -3.94
CA TRP A 494 30.08 23.44 -5.16
C TRP A 494 31.11 23.09 -6.25
N ASN A 495 30.61 22.49 -7.33
CA ASN A 495 31.39 22.20 -8.53
C ASN A 495 31.26 23.36 -9.52
N ALA A 496 32.17 24.34 -9.40
CA ALA A 496 32.17 25.52 -10.27
C ALA A 496 32.32 25.20 -11.76
N ALA A 497 32.94 24.07 -12.12
CA ALA A 497 33.12 23.69 -13.53
C ALA A 497 31.80 23.25 -14.17
N ASP A 498 30.98 22.48 -13.44
CA ASP A 498 29.71 21.94 -13.97
C ASP A 498 28.48 22.75 -13.52
N GLN A 499 28.69 23.79 -12.70
CA GLN A 499 27.63 24.65 -12.14
C GLN A 499 26.56 23.86 -11.37
N CYS A 500 27.00 22.84 -10.64
CA CYS A 500 26.13 21.99 -9.82
C CYS A 500 26.83 21.61 -8.51
N LEU A 501 26.15 20.84 -7.66
CA LEU A 501 26.78 20.23 -6.49
C LEU A 501 27.42 18.90 -6.89
N PHE A 502 28.52 18.52 -6.24
CA PHE A 502 28.97 17.13 -6.21
C PHE A 502 27.92 16.28 -5.47
N ASP A 503 27.71 15.03 -5.91
CA ASP A 503 26.72 14.14 -5.30
C ASP A 503 27.20 13.56 -3.96
N CYS A 504 28.49 13.24 -3.88
CA CYS A 504 29.12 12.66 -2.70
C CYS A 504 30.61 13.02 -2.66
N ILE A 505 31.15 13.20 -1.46
CA ILE A 505 32.57 13.48 -1.22
C ILE A 505 33.16 12.40 -0.32
N ASP A 506 34.24 11.75 -0.73
CA ASP A 506 34.96 10.76 0.09
C ASP A 506 36.48 11.00 0.02
N GLY A 507 37.03 11.61 1.07
CA GLY A 507 38.41 12.11 1.06
C GLY A 507 38.64 13.08 -0.09
N ASP A 508 39.62 12.76 -0.95
CA ASP A 508 39.94 13.54 -2.15
C ASP A 508 39.03 13.22 -3.35
N GLN A 509 38.14 12.24 -3.23
CA GLN A 509 37.24 11.86 -4.32
C GLN A 509 35.96 12.69 -4.30
N GLN A 510 35.63 13.27 -5.45
CA GLN A 510 34.44 14.10 -5.66
C GLN A 510 33.56 13.48 -6.74
N ASP A 511 32.36 13.02 -6.39
CA ASP A 511 31.42 12.44 -7.37
C ASP A 511 30.72 13.55 -8.16
N ARG A 512 31.06 13.66 -9.45
CA ARG A 512 30.52 14.65 -10.39
C ARG A 512 29.22 14.22 -11.06
N LYS A 513 28.70 13.01 -10.78
CA LYS A 513 27.46 12.54 -11.40
C LYS A 513 26.30 13.45 -11.02
N ILE A 514 25.60 13.96 -12.02
CA ILE A 514 24.37 14.72 -11.82
C ILE A 514 23.25 13.73 -11.49
N ARG A 515 22.63 13.92 -10.33
CA ARG A 515 21.53 13.12 -9.77
C ARG A 515 20.41 14.05 -9.30
N PRO A 516 19.15 13.57 -9.26
CA PRO A 516 18.00 14.38 -8.85
C PRO A 516 18.06 14.79 -7.38
#